data_AF-W8YTZ9-F1
#
_entry.id   AF-W8YTZ9-F1
#
_cell.length_a   1.000
_cell.length_b   1.000
_cell.length_c   1.000
_cell.angle_alpha   90.00
_cell.angle_beta   90.00
_cell.angle_gamma   90.00
#
_symmetry.space_group_name_H-M   'P 1'
#
loop_
_entity.id
_entity.type
_entity.pdbx_description
1 polymer ?
#
loop_
_entity_poly.entity_id
_entity_poly.type
_entity_poly.pdbx_seq_one_letter_code
_entity_poly.pdbx_strand_id
1 'polypeptide(L)'
;MKRKSKTFALSSAVLMLMLAGCGAGNSEGAAGGEASPAPEASPVVSASASPTPAPSAEPSVAPTAAPLPEQAEHRKYGLYNGAADPHTVEIQSDGQPQSYQLGEGVGTEGIDEGSEVFFIYKEQPVEGDASVKQLVLTKLAKAKTFKLSVQNVPTEKPAALMQGKGFGLYVFSALDFDPENGTLSFGDPAQGNNLQASIAPLPSGFNTEDLREEARKEFKDADLADVPKEKRPEPFRDAALFLEGSSDAHIKQFIVKEYGGQGFVFKVSTNETEDGGIFSDYVYTSLDSLERSSNPR
;
A
#
# COMPACT_ATOMS: atom_id res chain seq x y z
N MET A 1 22.52 47.79 -20.60
CA MET A 1 22.95 48.46 -19.35
C MET A 1 23.12 47.44 -18.25
N LYS A 2 24.12 47.65 -17.41
CA LYS A 2 24.71 46.71 -16.42
C LYS A 2 23.86 46.55 -15.15
N ARG A 3 23.78 45.30 -14.67
CA ARG A 3 23.79 44.76 -13.29
C ARG A 3 22.86 45.40 -12.23
N LYS A 4 22.16 44.52 -11.48
CA LYS A 4 22.60 44.07 -10.13
C LYS A 4 21.69 42.98 -9.57
N SER A 5 22.26 41.80 -9.36
CA SER A 5 21.74 40.74 -8.49
C SER A 5 21.83 41.20 -7.03
N LYS A 6 20.85 40.80 -6.21
CA LYS A 6 20.94 40.84 -4.76
C LYS A 6 20.81 39.40 -4.24
N THR A 7 21.95 38.87 -3.84
CA THR A 7 22.09 37.72 -2.93
C THR A 7 21.53 38.12 -1.56
N PHE A 8 20.64 37.32 -0.98
CA PHE A 8 20.35 37.35 0.45
C PHE A 8 20.97 36.11 1.10
N ALA A 9 21.68 36.36 2.20
CA ALA A 9 22.51 35.43 2.93
C ALA A 9 21.69 34.58 3.92
N LEU A 10 22.24 33.39 4.22
CA LEU A 10 21.84 32.47 5.27
C LEU A 10 21.76 33.13 6.65
N SER A 11 20.86 32.62 7.49
CA SER A 11 21.13 32.54 8.94
C SER A 11 20.48 31.31 9.54
N SER A 12 21.32 30.30 9.82
CA SER A 12 21.01 29.19 10.72
C SER A 12 20.91 29.72 12.15
N ALA A 13 19.89 29.28 12.89
CA ALA A 13 19.89 29.33 14.35
C ALA A 13 19.59 27.91 14.85
N VAL A 14 20.66 27.21 15.25
CA VAL A 14 20.62 26.00 16.05
C VAL A 14 20.38 26.44 17.49
N LEU A 15 19.30 25.97 18.12
CA LEU A 15 19.08 26.10 19.56
C LEU A 15 18.91 24.71 20.16
N MET A 16 20.03 24.14 20.62
CA MET A 16 20.02 23.05 21.59
C MET A 16 19.93 23.64 23.00
N LEU A 17 18.95 23.18 23.79
CA LEU A 17 18.91 23.37 25.23
C LEU A 17 18.97 22.00 25.90
N MET A 18 20.01 21.80 26.71
CA MET A 18 20.28 20.60 27.49
C MET A 18 20.11 20.89 28.99
N LEU A 19 19.58 19.89 29.69
CA LEU A 19 19.81 19.50 31.09
C LEU A 19 19.24 20.37 32.23
N ALA A 20 18.37 19.75 33.05
CA ALA A 20 18.64 19.31 34.42
C ALA A 20 17.36 19.34 35.27
N GLY A 21 16.98 18.20 35.84
CA GLY A 21 15.89 18.08 36.81
C GLY A 21 16.12 16.86 37.70
N CYS A 22 16.84 17.06 38.81
CA CYS A 22 16.96 16.13 39.92
C CYS A 22 15.97 16.51 41.04
N GLY A 23 15.48 15.49 41.73
CA GLY A 23 14.92 15.57 43.09
C GLY A 23 13.52 14.96 43.19
N ALA A 24 13.14 14.25 44.25
CA ALA A 24 13.80 13.68 45.41
C ALA A 24 12.77 12.73 46.07
N GLY A 25 13.20 11.65 46.72
CA GLY A 25 12.28 10.75 47.42
C GLY A 25 12.96 9.58 48.14
N ASN A 26 13.56 9.88 49.29
CA ASN A 26 13.84 9.08 50.52
C ASN A 26 13.26 7.63 50.58
N SER A 27 13.86 6.59 51.18
CA SER A 27 14.70 6.52 52.38
C SER A 27 15.40 5.15 52.50
N GLU A 28 16.57 5.18 53.14
CA GLU A 28 17.31 4.20 53.97
C GLU A 28 16.85 2.73 54.13
N GLY A 29 17.85 1.83 54.07
CA GLY A 29 17.78 0.48 54.63
C GLY A 29 19.01 -0.34 54.27
N ALA A 30 19.96 -0.44 55.19
CA ALA A 30 21.30 -0.98 55.00
C ALA A 30 21.41 -2.52 55.08
N ALA A 31 22.52 -3.00 54.49
CA ALA A 31 23.33 -4.15 54.87
C ALA A 31 22.93 -5.56 54.38
N GLY A 32 23.86 -6.15 53.63
CA GLY A 32 24.41 -7.47 53.95
C GLY A 32 24.13 -8.58 52.94
N GLY A 33 25.22 -9.21 52.48
CA GLY A 33 25.23 -10.66 52.30
C GLY A 33 25.23 -11.20 50.88
N GLU A 34 26.45 -11.44 50.40
CA GLU A 34 26.89 -12.48 49.48
C GLU A 34 26.00 -13.71 49.19
N ALA A 35 26.17 -14.16 47.94
CA ALA A 35 26.26 -15.54 47.44
C ALA A 35 24.99 -16.33 47.06
N SER A 36 24.94 -16.63 45.76
CA SER A 36 24.36 -17.83 45.11
C SER A 36 24.86 -19.13 45.79
N PRO A 37 24.17 -20.29 45.70
CA PRO A 37 23.89 -20.94 44.42
C PRO A 37 22.54 -21.70 44.30
N ALA A 38 22.21 -22.10 43.07
CA ALA A 38 21.24 -23.15 42.72
C ALA A 38 21.90 -24.55 42.82
N PRO A 39 21.27 -25.64 42.33
CA PRO A 39 19.95 -26.22 42.58
C PRO A 39 20.09 -27.67 43.15
N GLU A 40 19.00 -28.37 43.52
CA GLU A 40 18.84 -29.82 43.25
C GLU A 40 17.50 -30.45 43.71
N ALA A 41 17.08 -31.41 42.88
CA ALA A 41 16.36 -32.66 43.16
C ALA A 41 14.83 -32.71 43.43
N SER A 42 14.18 -33.44 42.52
CA SER A 42 12.84 -34.06 42.55
C SER A 42 12.61 -35.02 43.74
N PRO A 43 11.36 -35.48 43.97
CA PRO A 43 11.01 -36.82 43.46
C PRO A 43 9.53 -37.05 43.02
N VAL A 44 9.39 -38.22 42.39
CA VAL A 44 8.25 -38.96 41.83
C VAL A 44 7.17 -39.44 42.82
N VAL A 45 5.91 -39.55 42.34
CA VAL A 45 4.92 -40.65 42.54
C VAL A 45 3.85 -40.51 41.42
N SER A 46 3.63 -41.43 40.48
CA SER A 46 3.05 -42.79 40.52
C SER A 46 1.62 -42.89 41.07
N ALA A 47 0.63 -42.96 40.16
CA ALA A 47 -0.61 -43.72 40.36
C ALA A 47 -1.15 -44.22 39.01
N SER A 48 -1.37 -45.53 38.97
CA SER A 48 -1.78 -46.36 37.85
C SER A 48 -3.29 -46.61 37.90
N ALA A 49 -3.96 -46.58 36.75
CA ALA A 49 -5.20 -47.33 36.52
C ALA A 49 -5.34 -47.68 35.03
N SER A 50 -5.62 -48.95 34.76
CA SER A 50 -6.02 -49.53 33.46
C SER A 50 -7.05 -50.64 33.80
N PRO A 51 -7.65 -51.35 32.82
CA PRO A 51 -8.66 -50.91 31.85
C PRO A 51 -9.89 -51.86 31.83
N THR A 52 -11.02 -51.49 31.19
CA THR A 52 -12.05 -52.44 30.66
C THR A 52 -13.03 -51.70 29.70
N PRO A 53 -13.80 -52.37 28.82
CA PRO A 53 -13.69 -52.18 27.36
C PRO A 53 -14.98 -51.66 26.68
N ALA A 54 -14.79 -51.22 25.43
CA ALA A 54 -15.67 -51.01 24.27
C ALA A 54 -17.22 -51.09 24.42
N PRO A 55 -17.93 -50.28 23.61
CA PRO A 55 -18.38 -50.87 22.35
C PRO A 55 -18.02 -50.04 21.11
N SER A 56 -17.88 -50.79 20.02
CA SER A 56 -17.77 -50.38 18.63
C SER A 56 -18.88 -49.41 18.21
N ALA A 57 -18.50 -48.31 17.57
CA ALA A 57 -19.37 -47.51 16.71
C ALA A 57 -18.57 -47.07 15.46
N GLU A 58 -19.13 -47.45 14.32
CA GLU A 58 -18.99 -47.06 12.91
C GLU A 58 -18.04 -45.93 12.46
N PRO A 59 -17.62 -45.95 11.17
CA PRO A 59 -16.62 -45.04 10.63
C PRO A 59 -17.13 -43.60 10.67
N SER A 60 -16.57 -42.80 11.58
CA SER A 60 -16.73 -41.35 11.56
C SER A 60 -16.08 -40.82 10.29
N VAL A 61 -16.92 -40.33 9.39
CA VAL A 61 -16.59 -39.60 8.18
C VAL A 61 -15.47 -38.62 8.48
N ALA A 62 -14.40 -38.67 7.68
CA ALA A 62 -13.32 -37.71 7.74
C ALA A 62 -13.91 -36.28 7.71
N PRO A 63 -13.36 -35.33 8.48
CA PRO A 63 -13.80 -33.96 8.36
C PRO A 63 -13.48 -33.52 6.94
N THR A 64 -14.54 -33.28 6.15
CA THR A 64 -14.45 -32.40 4.98
C THR A 64 -13.68 -31.18 5.44
N ALA A 65 -12.46 -31.01 4.93
CA ALA A 65 -11.64 -29.86 5.21
C ALA A 65 -12.51 -28.62 4.94
N ALA A 66 -12.82 -27.89 6.00
CA ALA A 66 -13.32 -26.54 5.85
C ALA A 66 -12.35 -25.83 4.91
N PRO A 67 -12.83 -25.04 3.93
CA PRO A 67 -11.94 -24.25 3.10
C PRO A 67 -11.05 -23.44 4.05
N LEU A 68 -9.73 -23.59 3.92
CA LEU A 68 -8.80 -22.73 4.64
C LEU A 68 -9.23 -21.29 4.34
N PRO A 69 -9.28 -20.41 5.36
CA PRO A 69 -9.52 -18.99 5.10
C PRO A 69 -8.51 -18.54 4.04
N GLU A 70 -9.01 -17.86 3.01
CA GLU A 70 -8.20 -17.16 2.02
C GLU A 70 -7.10 -16.43 2.79
N GLN A 71 -5.84 -16.86 2.63
CA GLN A 71 -4.73 -16.24 3.35
C GLN A 71 -4.63 -14.79 2.88
N ALA A 72 -4.83 -13.85 3.81
CA ALA A 72 -4.81 -12.43 3.49
C ALA A 72 -3.47 -12.08 2.81
N GLU A 73 -3.54 -11.52 1.61
CA GLU A 73 -2.38 -10.94 0.95
C GLU A 73 -2.09 -9.58 1.57
N HIS A 74 -0.84 -9.37 1.96
CA HIS A 74 -0.34 -8.12 2.51
C HIS A 74 0.51 -7.41 1.48
N ARG A 75 0.23 -6.13 1.24
CA ARG A 75 0.97 -5.28 0.30
C ARG A 75 1.78 -4.27 1.08
N LYS A 76 3.09 -4.16 0.78
CA LYS A 76 3.99 -3.25 1.48
C LYS A 76 5.04 -2.66 0.56
N TYR A 77 5.63 -1.56 1.05
CA TYR A 77 6.86 -0.99 0.53
C TYR A 77 7.96 -1.12 1.56
N GLY A 78 9.20 -1.20 1.09
CA GLY A 78 10.36 -1.27 1.96
C GLY A 78 11.67 -1.05 1.23
N LEU A 79 12.76 -1.07 1.98
CA LEU A 79 14.12 -1.05 1.45
C LEU A 79 14.60 -2.50 1.31
N TYR A 80 15.02 -2.89 0.12
CA TYR A 80 15.59 -4.22 -0.11
C TYR A 80 17.01 -4.30 0.46
N ASN A 81 17.25 -5.17 1.44
CA ASN A 81 18.54 -5.31 2.12
C ASN A 81 19.42 -6.41 1.53
N GLY A 82 18.89 -7.22 0.61
CA GLY A 82 19.63 -8.31 -0.03
C GLY A 82 19.02 -9.69 0.23
N ALA A 83 19.68 -10.71 -0.30
CA ALA A 83 19.34 -12.11 -0.07
C ALA A 83 20.12 -12.65 1.13
N ALA A 84 19.43 -13.26 2.10
CA ALA A 84 20.06 -13.99 3.19
C ALA A 84 20.54 -15.38 2.73
N ASP A 85 19.78 -15.99 1.80
CA ASP A 85 20.07 -17.24 1.12
C ASP A 85 19.31 -17.29 -0.23
N PRO A 86 19.46 -18.32 -1.08
CA PRO A 86 18.81 -18.37 -2.39
C PRO A 86 17.26 -18.33 -2.39
N HIS A 87 16.63 -18.55 -1.23
CA HIS A 87 15.17 -18.57 -1.07
C HIS A 87 14.68 -17.52 -0.08
N THR A 88 15.57 -16.76 0.58
CA THR A 88 15.19 -15.79 1.61
C THR A 88 15.78 -14.42 1.29
N VAL A 89 14.93 -13.39 1.35
CA VAL A 89 15.34 -11.99 1.26
C VAL A 89 15.07 -11.25 2.55
N GLU A 90 15.83 -10.19 2.81
CA GLU A 90 15.56 -9.25 3.87
C GLU A 90 15.04 -7.92 3.28
N ILE A 91 13.91 -7.44 3.81
CA ILE A 91 13.31 -6.17 3.43
C ILE A 91 13.02 -5.38 4.69
N GLN A 92 13.51 -4.13 4.76
CA GLN A 92 13.18 -3.20 5.83
C GLN A 92 11.87 -2.48 5.51
N SER A 93 10.83 -2.77 6.27
CA SER A 93 9.53 -2.07 6.22
C SER A 93 9.23 -1.47 7.59
N ASP A 94 8.64 -0.27 7.64
CA ASP A 94 8.29 0.39 8.90
C ASP A 94 9.49 0.58 9.85
N GLY A 95 10.70 0.73 9.28
CA GLY A 95 11.97 0.87 10.01
C GLY A 95 12.55 -0.43 10.58
N GLN A 96 11.87 -1.56 10.42
CA GLN A 96 12.32 -2.86 10.94
C GLN A 96 12.72 -3.81 9.80
N PRO A 97 13.92 -4.41 9.83
CA PRO A 97 14.29 -5.46 8.89
C PRO A 97 13.44 -6.71 9.16
N GLN A 98 12.94 -7.33 8.10
CA GLN A 98 12.18 -8.57 8.19
C GLN A 98 12.55 -9.51 7.05
N SER A 99 12.65 -10.80 7.36
CA SER A 99 12.95 -11.84 6.37
C SER A 99 11.67 -12.37 5.72
N TYR A 100 11.73 -12.57 4.40
CA TYR A 100 10.66 -13.14 3.61
C TYR A 100 11.20 -14.26 2.73
N GLN A 101 10.46 -15.36 2.63
CA GLN A 101 10.74 -16.39 1.64
C GLN A 101 10.30 -15.93 0.26
N LEU A 102 11.07 -16.23 -0.76
CA LEU A 102 10.69 -16.08 -2.15
C LEU A 102 9.69 -17.19 -2.50
N GLY A 103 8.45 -16.81 -2.85
CA GLY A 103 7.48 -17.74 -3.41
C GLY A 103 7.84 -18.15 -4.84
N GLU A 104 7.08 -19.09 -5.38
CA GLU A 104 7.29 -19.58 -6.74
C GLU A 104 7.24 -18.45 -7.78
N GLY A 105 8.25 -18.38 -8.64
CA GLY A 105 8.35 -17.36 -9.69
C GLY A 105 8.73 -15.95 -9.20
N VAL A 106 9.00 -15.76 -7.91
CA VAL A 106 9.49 -14.50 -7.36
C VAL A 106 11.01 -14.53 -7.31
N GLY A 107 11.64 -13.59 -7.99
CA GLY A 107 13.09 -13.39 -7.99
C GLY A 107 13.48 -11.97 -7.63
N THR A 108 14.78 -11.75 -7.49
CA THR A 108 15.38 -10.45 -7.11
C THR A 108 16.14 -9.81 -8.27
N GLU A 109 15.98 -10.33 -9.49
CA GLU A 109 16.72 -9.87 -10.66
C GLU A 109 16.43 -8.38 -10.93
N GLY A 110 17.50 -7.59 -11.09
CA GLY A 110 17.39 -6.15 -11.35
C GLY A 110 17.03 -5.30 -10.12
N ILE A 111 17.02 -5.88 -8.92
CA ILE A 111 16.83 -5.17 -7.65
C ILE A 111 18.17 -5.12 -6.91
N ASP A 112 18.73 -3.92 -6.84
CA ASP A 112 19.97 -3.66 -6.10
C ASP A 112 19.67 -3.50 -4.61
N GLU A 113 20.58 -3.92 -3.74
CA GLU A 113 20.52 -3.60 -2.30
C GLU A 113 20.41 -2.08 -2.10
N GLY A 114 19.54 -1.68 -1.16
CA GLY A 114 19.16 -0.29 -0.94
C GLY A 114 18.13 0.25 -1.93
N SER A 115 17.57 -0.56 -2.84
CA SER A 115 16.45 -0.14 -3.67
C SER A 115 15.15 -0.11 -2.88
N GLU A 116 14.32 0.91 -3.10
CA GLU A 116 12.92 0.86 -2.69
C GLU A 116 12.20 -0.24 -3.49
N VAL A 117 11.45 -1.08 -2.80
CA VAL A 117 10.68 -2.18 -3.39
C VAL A 117 9.24 -2.16 -2.94
N PHE A 118 8.37 -2.63 -3.82
CA PHE A 118 7.01 -3.07 -3.50
C PHE A 118 6.99 -4.58 -3.46
N PHE A 119 6.29 -5.12 -2.47
CA PHE A 119 6.13 -6.56 -2.34
C PHE A 119 4.75 -6.92 -1.83
N ILE A 120 4.28 -8.08 -2.27
CA ILE A 120 3.07 -8.72 -1.78
C ILE A 120 3.53 -10.01 -1.08
N TYR A 121 3.01 -10.27 0.12
CA TYR A 121 3.31 -11.48 0.85
C TYR A 121 2.06 -12.08 1.49
N LYS A 122 2.13 -13.37 1.79
CA LYS A 122 1.14 -14.12 2.55
C LYS A 122 1.79 -14.79 3.75
N GLU A 123 1.01 -14.98 4.81
CA GLU A 123 1.45 -15.70 5.99
C GLU A 123 1.09 -17.18 5.87
N GLN A 124 2.09 -18.07 5.97
CA GLN A 124 1.92 -19.51 5.90
C GLN A 124 2.37 -20.17 7.21
N PRO A 125 1.58 -21.07 7.82
CA PRO A 125 2.04 -21.80 8.99
C PRO A 125 3.23 -22.69 8.61
N VAL A 126 4.20 -22.81 9.52
CA VAL A 126 5.33 -23.72 9.34
C VAL A 126 4.86 -25.17 9.55
N GLU A 127 5.35 -26.09 8.73
CA GLU A 127 5.03 -27.52 8.88
C GLU A 127 5.49 -28.03 10.25
N GLY A 128 4.58 -28.68 10.98
CA GLY A 128 4.85 -29.18 12.34
C GLY A 128 4.59 -28.18 13.47
N ASP A 129 4.43 -26.89 13.16
CA ASP A 129 4.04 -25.88 14.15
C ASP A 129 3.18 -24.76 13.53
N ALA A 130 1.86 -24.90 13.66
CA ALA A 130 0.90 -23.93 13.15
C ALA A 130 0.93 -22.58 13.89
N SER A 131 1.65 -22.45 15.02
CA SER A 131 1.79 -21.19 15.75
C SER A 131 2.85 -20.27 15.15
N VAL A 132 3.79 -20.83 14.38
CA VAL A 132 4.84 -20.07 13.69
C VAL A 132 4.39 -19.77 12.26
N LYS A 133 4.46 -18.49 11.88
CA LYS A 133 4.09 -18.03 10.54
C LYS A 133 5.35 -17.66 9.75
N GLN A 134 5.45 -18.22 8.56
CA GLN A 134 6.43 -17.85 7.54
C GLN A 134 5.82 -16.81 6.61
N LEU A 135 6.58 -15.78 6.27
CA LEU A 135 6.16 -14.75 5.34
C LEU A 135 6.68 -15.09 3.95
N VAL A 136 5.78 -15.34 3.00
CA VAL A 136 6.12 -15.80 1.66
C VAL A 136 5.74 -14.72 0.66
N LEU A 137 6.72 -14.18 -0.06
CA LEU A 137 6.51 -13.21 -1.12
C LEU A 137 5.78 -13.89 -2.29
N THR A 138 4.70 -13.26 -2.75
CA THR A 138 4.02 -13.58 -4.01
C THR A 138 4.37 -12.60 -5.11
N LYS A 139 4.95 -11.44 -4.74
CA LYS A 139 5.48 -10.46 -5.69
C LYS A 139 6.60 -9.66 -5.04
N LEU A 140 7.62 -9.34 -5.82
CA LEU A 140 8.67 -8.40 -5.49
C LEU A 140 8.98 -7.57 -6.73
N ALA A 141 8.98 -6.26 -6.60
CA ALA A 141 9.23 -5.35 -7.71
C ALA A 141 9.98 -4.10 -7.25
N LYS A 142 10.90 -3.61 -8.08
CA LYS A 142 11.55 -2.31 -7.86
C LYS A 142 10.50 -1.19 -7.90
N ALA A 143 10.50 -0.36 -6.87
CA ALA A 143 9.70 0.86 -6.83
C ALA A 143 10.47 2.01 -7.48
N LYS A 144 9.71 3.01 -7.92
CA LYS A 144 10.23 4.29 -8.41
C LYS A 144 9.71 5.39 -7.50
N THR A 145 10.59 6.33 -7.15
CA THR A 145 10.21 7.49 -6.34
C THR A 145 9.56 8.56 -7.20
N PHE A 146 8.41 9.07 -6.74
CA PHE A 146 7.68 10.18 -7.35
C PHE A 146 7.64 11.37 -6.41
N LYS A 147 7.67 12.57 -6.98
CA LYS A 147 7.41 13.82 -6.27
C LYS A 147 5.95 14.18 -6.44
N LEU A 148 5.26 14.39 -5.33
CA LEU A 148 3.88 14.84 -5.29
C LEU A 148 3.69 15.80 -4.10
N SER A 149 2.67 16.65 -4.17
CA SER A 149 2.30 17.52 -3.05
C SER A 149 1.16 16.88 -2.29
N VAL A 150 1.44 16.28 -1.14
CA VAL A 150 0.39 15.71 -0.27
C VAL A 150 -0.05 16.78 0.71
N GLN A 151 -1.34 17.16 0.69
CA GLN A 151 -1.87 18.27 1.49
C GLN A 151 -1.04 19.57 1.35
N ASN A 152 -0.63 19.89 0.12
CA ASN A 152 0.25 21.04 -0.21
C ASN A 152 1.70 20.94 0.31
N VAL A 153 2.13 19.78 0.80
CA VAL A 153 3.51 19.54 1.22
C VAL A 153 4.25 18.71 0.16
N PRO A 154 5.28 19.26 -0.50
CA PRO A 154 6.11 18.50 -1.43
C PRO A 154 6.73 17.30 -0.72
N THR A 155 6.44 16.11 -1.24
CA THR A 155 6.81 14.83 -0.63
C THR A 155 7.31 13.88 -1.71
N GLU A 156 8.30 13.06 -1.35
CA GLU A 156 8.75 11.95 -2.17
C GLU A 156 8.11 10.66 -1.66
N LYS A 157 7.50 9.88 -2.57
CA LYS A 157 6.88 8.60 -2.24
C LYS A 157 7.25 7.54 -3.27
N PRO A 158 7.53 6.30 -2.84
CA PRO A 158 7.69 5.19 -3.76
C PRO A 158 6.33 4.78 -4.33
N ALA A 159 6.35 4.38 -5.59
CA ALA A 159 5.26 3.70 -6.26
C ALA A 159 5.82 2.58 -7.13
N ALA A 160 5.05 1.52 -7.32
CA ALA A 160 5.45 0.37 -8.12
C ALA A 160 4.58 0.24 -9.35
N LEU A 161 5.21 -0.19 -10.44
CA LEU A 161 4.51 -0.45 -11.69
C LEU A 161 3.59 -1.66 -11.51
N MET A 162 2.29 -1.43 -11.71
CA MET A 162 1.26 -2.44 -11.73
C MET A 162 0.60 -2.48 -13.10
N GLN A 163 0.16 -3.67 -13.50
CA GLN A 163 -0.50 -3.88 -14.79
C GLN A 163 -2.00 -4.08 -14.59
N GLY A 164 -2.80 -3.32 -15.35
CA GLY A 164 -4.21 -3.57 -15.56
C GLY A 164 -4.46 -4.14 -16.96
N LYS A 165 -5.73 -4.23 -17.35
CA LYS A 165 -6.13 -4.71 -18.68
C LYS A 165 -5.78 -3.70 -19.77
N GLY A 166 -4.61 -3.87 -20.39
CA GLY A 166 -4.15 -3.05 -21.52
C GLY A 166 -3.39 -1.78 -21.13
N PHE A 167 -3.04 -1.62 -19.86
CA PHE A 167 -2.28 -0.48 -19.35
C PHE A 167 -1.37 -0.86 -18.19
N GLY A 168 -0.34 -0.06 -17.97
CA GLY A 168 0.49 -0.08 -16.77
C GLY A 168 0.43 1.28 -16.09
N LEU A 169 0.51 1.31 -14.76
CA LEU A 169 0.62 2.55 -13.98
C LEU A 169 1.42 2.32 -12.70
N TYR A 170 2.00 3.37 -12.17
CA TYR A 170 2.63 3.36 -10.86
C TYR A 170 1.58 3.59 -9.76
N VAL A 171 1.47 2.65 -8.84
CA VAL A 171 0.49 2.68 -7.73
C VAL A 171 1.22 2.93 -6.42
N PHE A 172 0.77 3.91 -5.62
CA PHE A 172 1.37 4.21 -4.31
C PHE A 172 0.87 3.26 -3.21
N SER A 173 1.63 3.12 -2.13
CA SER A 173 1.24 2.30 -0.97
C SER A 173 -0.08 2.69 -0.31
N ALA A 174 -0.47 3.95 -0.47
CA ALA A 174 -1.71 4.49 0.07
C ALA A 174 -2.95 4.07 -0.74
N LEU A 175 -2.75 3.51 -1.94
CA LEU A 175 -3.81 3.10 -2.83
C LEU A 175 -3.84 1.57 -2.93
N ASP A 176 -5.04 1.03 -2.86
CA ASP A 176 -5.31 -0.32 -3.33
C ASP A 176 -5.58 -0.30 -4.82
N PHE A 177 -5.09 -1.32 -5.53
CA PHE A 177 -5.33 -1.48 -6.96
C PHE A 177 -5.91 -2.86 -7.25
N ASP A 178 -7.08 -2.84 -7.86
CA ASP A 178 -7.75 -3.99 -8.48
C ASP A 178 -7.39 -4.02 -9.99
N PRO A 179 -6.48 -4.91 -10.41
CA PRO A 179 -6.04 -5.00 -11.79
C PRO A 179 -7.12 -5.59 -12.73
N GLU A 180 -8.11 -6.31 -12.19
CA GLU A 180 -9.15 -6.94 -12.99
C GLU A 180 -10.20 -5.92 -13.41
N ASN A 181 -10.55 -4.99 -12.53
CA ASN A 181 -11.50 -3.92 -12.81
C ASN A 181 -10.83 -2.59 -13.21
N GLY A 182 -9.51 -2.48 -13.03
CA GLY A 182 -8.77 -1.24 -13.30
C GLY A 182 -9.13 -0.13 -12.31
N THR A 183 -9.34 -0.48 -11.05
CA THR A 183 -9.81 0.45 -10.01
C THR A 183 -8.72 0.71 -8.97
N LEU A 184 -8.48 1.98 -8.70
CA LEU A 184 -7.73 2.46 -7.53
C LEU A 184 -8.72 2.84 -6.43
N SER A 185 -8.46 2.45 -5.19
CA SER A 185 -9.24 2.86 -4.02
C SER A 185 -8.32 3.34 -2.90
N PHE A 186 -8.83 4.23 -2.06
CA PHE A 186 -8.14 4.69 -0.85
C PHE A 186 -8.97 4.33 0.37
N GLY A 187 -8.35 3.65 1.34
CA GLY A 187 -9.05 3.08 2.48
C GLY A 187 -9.96 1.91 2.09
N ASP A 188 -10.71 1.39 3.07
CA ASP A 188 -11.57 0.21 2.90
C ASP A 188 -12.97 0.59 2.39
N PRO A 189 -13.35 0.18 1.16
CA PRO A 189 -14.68 0.44 0.63
C PRO A 189 -15.80 -0.22 1.43
N ALA A 190 -15.53 -1.34 2.11
CA ALA A 190 -16.50 -2.02 2.96
C ALA A 190 -16.90 -1.17 4.18
N GLN A 191 -16.10 -0.16 4.53
CA GLN A 191 -16.39 0.79 5.59
C GLN A 191 -17.09 2.06 5.08
N GLY A 192 -17.62 2.03 3.85
CA GLY A 192 -18.36 3.13 3.24
C GLY A 192 -17.45 4.20 2.62
N ASN A 193 -16.15 3.95 2.51
CA ASN A 193 -15.25 4.83 1.80
C ASN A 193 -15.45 4.66 0.28
N ASN A 194 -15.88 5.72 -0.41
CA ASN A 194 -16.14 5.70 -1.85
C ASN A 194 -15.14 6.58 -2.62
N LEU A 195 -13.93 6.72 -2.06
CA LEU A 195 -12.77 7.35 -2.69
C LEU A 195 -12.12 6.36 -3.66
N GLN A 196 -12.46 6.49 -4.94
CA GLN A 196 -12.05 5.54 -5.97
C GLN A 196 -11.87 6.19 -7.34
N ALA A 197 -11.00 5.60 -8.16
CA ALA A 197 -10.85 5.94 -9.56
C ALA A 197 -10.86 4.67 -10.41
N SER A 198 -11.69 4.64 -11.44
CA SER A 198 -11.66 3.56 -12.44
C SER A 198 -11.00 4.04 -13.72
N ILE A 199 -10.30 3.13 -14.39
CA ILE A 199 -9.49 3.38 -15.58
C ILE A 199 -9.97 2.46 -16.69
N ALA A 200 -10.30 3.04 -17.85
CA ALA A 200 -10.62 2.25 -19.04
C ALA A 200 -9.95 2.82 -20.29
N PRO A 201 -9.35 1.98 -21.15
CA PRO A 201 -8.88 2.41 -22.46
C PRO A 201 -10.08 2.75 -23.35
N LEU A 202 -9.94 3.82 -24.13
CA LEU A 202 -10.93 4.24 -25.12
C LEU A 202 -10.63 3.63 -26.50
N PRO A 203 -11.65 3.41 -27.34
CA PRO A 203 -11.42 3.04 -28.73
C PRO A 203 -10.71 4.17 -29.49
N SER A 204 -9.98 3.81 -30.54
CA SER A 204 -9.36 4.79 -31.44
C SER A 204 -10.42 5.69 -32.08
N GLY A 205 -10.16 7.00 -32.14
CA GLY A 205 -11.09 7.96 -32.75
C GLY A 205 -12.32 8.27 -31.90
N PHE A 206 -12.23 8.09 -30.57
CA PHE A 206 -13.27 8.50 -29.64
C PHE A 206 -13.68 9.97 -29.84
N ASN A 207 -14.94 10.27 -29.56
CA ASN A 207 -15.50 11.63 -29.65
C ASN A 207 -15.79 12.17 -28.26
N THR A 208 -15.28 13.36 -27.94
CA THR A 208 -15.43 13.98 -26.62
C THR A 208 -16.85 14.45 -26.31
N GLU A 209 -17.66 14.79 -27.32
CA GLU A 209 -19.07 15.13 -27.12
C GLU A 209 -19.90 13.90 -26.78
N ASP A 210 -19.70 12.79 -27.49
CA ASP A 210 -20.36 11.51 -27.18
C ASP A 210 -20.00 11.05 -25.75
N LEU A 211 -18.72 11.16 -25.36
CA LEU A 211 -18.26 10.83 -24.01
C LEU A 211 -18.83 11.78 -22.94
N ARG A 212 -19.04 13.06 -23.27
CA ARG A 212 -19.68 14.02 -22.36
C ARG A 212 -21.15 13.65 -22.13
N GLU A 213 -21.87 13.25 -23.17
CA GLU A 213 -23.25 12.77 -23.04
C GLU A 213 -23.32 11.46 -22.24
N GLU A 214 -22.41 10.52 -22.49
CA GLU A 214 -22.28 9.29 -21.71
C GLU A 214 -22.07 9.58 -20.22
N ALA A 215 -21.12 10.45 -19.90
CA ALA A 215 -20.83 10.84 -18.52
C ALA A 215 -22.07 11.42 -17.82
N ARG A 216 -22.80 12.33 -18.48
CA ARG A 216 -24.02 12.94 -17.92
C ARG A 216 -25.15 11.93 -17.71
N LYS A 217 -25.22 10.90 -18.55
CA LYS A 217 -26.18 9.82 -18.40
C LYS A 217 -25.83 8.90 -17.23
N GLU A 218 -24.54 8.59 -17.08
CA GLU A 218 -24.03 7.73 -16.00
C GLU A 218 -24.14 8.43 -14.64
N PHE A 219 -23.69 9.67 -14.54
CA PHE A 219 -23.73 10.51 -13.34
C PHE A 219 -24.94 11.44 -13.33
N LYS A 220 -26.14 10.89 -13.60
CA LYS A 220 -27.39 11.67 -13.66
C LYS A 220 -27.77 12.38 -12.35
N ASP A 221 -27.15 11.97 -11.25
CA ASP A 221 -27.27 12.51 -9.90
C ASP A 221 -26.26 13.62 -9.60
N ALA A 222 -25.29 13.85 -10.50
CA ALA A 222 -24.34 14.96 -10.43
C ALA A 222 -24.56 15.94 -11.58
N ASP A 223 -24.59 17.24 -11.28
CA ASP A 223 -24.62 18.27 -12.33
C ASP A 223 -23.22 18.49 -12.90
N LEU A 224 -22.83 17.65 -13.87
CA LEU A 224 -21.49 17.66 -14.46
C LEU A 224 -21.26 18.88 -15.36
N ALA A 225 -20.29 19.71 -14.96
CA ALA A 225 -19.80 20.86 -15.71
C ALA A 225 -18.36 20.66 -16.19
N ASP A 226 -18.00 21.32 -17.29
CA ASP A 226 -16.60 21.32 -17.76
C ASP A 226 -15.73 22.13 -16.80
N VAL A 227 -14.59 21.57 -16.42
CA VAL A 227 -13.60 22.24 -15.58
C VAL A 227 -12.65 23.01 -16.48
N PRO A 228 -12.58 24.35 -16.39
CA PRO A 228 -11.61 25.15 -17.14
C PRO A 228 -10.17 24.72 -16.88
N LYS A 229 -9.32 24.77 -17.91
CA LYS A 229 -7.92 24.31 -17.86
C LYS A 229 -7.13 24.87 -16.66
N GLU A 230 -7.36 26.11 -16.29
CA GLU A 230 -6.66 26.80 -15.19
C GLU A 230 -7.05 26.27 -13.81
N LYS A 231 -8.23 25.66 -13.71
CA LYS A 231 -8.76 25.04 -12.48
C LYS A 231 -8.48 23.55 -12.38
N ARG A 232 -8.03 22.91 -13.47
CA ARG A 232 -7.70 21.48 -13.46
C ARG A 232 -6.42 21.22 -12.64
N PRO A 233 -6.35 20.08 -11.93
CA PRO A 233 -5.10 19.59 -11.36
C PRO A 233 -3.99 19.56 -12.42
N GLU A 234 -2.75 19.83 -12.02
CA GLU A 234 -1.61 19.90 -12.95
C GLU A 234 -1.55 18.71 -13.92
N PRO A 235 -1.71 17.45 -13.47
CA PRO A 235 -1.61 16.29 -14.36
C PRO A 235 -2.70 16.21 -15.43
N PHE A 236 -3.79 16.98 -15.31
CA PHE A 236 -4.91 16.94 -16.26
C PHE A 236 -5.18 18.28 -16.95
N ARG A 237 -4.24 19.23 -16.90
CA ARG A 237 -4.35 20.50 -17.62
C ARG A 237 -4.47 20.33 -19.14
N ASP A 238 -3.95 19.23 -19.67
CA ASP A 238 -3.98 18.85 -21.08
C ASP A 238 -5.03 17.79 -21.40
N ALA A 239 -5.87 17.39 -20.44
CA ALA A 239 -6.97 16.47 -20.69
C ALA A 239 -7.91 17.00 -21.79
N ALA A 240 -8.32 16.11 -22.68
CA ALA A 240 -9.24 16.42 -23.77
C ALA A 240 -10.65 16.76 -23.24
N LEU A 241 -11.04 16.12 -22.14
CA LEU A 241 -12.29 16.39 -21.42
C LEU A 241 -12.01 16.31 -19.92
N PHE A 242 -12.56 17.25 -19.14
CA PHE A 242 -12.59 17.16 -17.69
C PHE A 242 -13.94 17.68 -17.23
N LEU A 243 -14.80 16.77 -16.79
CA LEU A 243 -16.08 17.10 -16.18
C LEU A 243 -16.01 16.88 -14.69
N GLU A 244 -16.67 17.74 -13.92
CA GLU A 244 -16.81 17.62 -12.48
C GLU A 244 -18.22 18.04 -12.06
N GLY A 245 -18.77 17.35 -11.06
CA GLY A 245 -20.02 17.72 -10.41
C GLY A 245 -20.15 17.05 -9.06
N SER A 246 -20.94 17.66 -8.18
CA SER A 246 -21.23 17.10 -6.85
C SER A 246 -22.45 16.18 -6.90
N SER A 247 -22.37 15.04 -6.23
CA SER A 247 -23.48 14.14 -5.93
C SER A 247 -23.42 13.77 -4.44
N ASP A 248 -24.45 14.14 -3.68
CA ASP A 248 -24.49 14.05 -2.23
C ASP A 248 -23.23 14.65 -1.56
N ALA A 249 -22.46 13.82 -0.83
CA ALA A 249 -21.21 14.19 -0.17
C ALA A 249 -19.96 13.91 -1.03
N HIS A 250 -20.14 13.54 -2.30
CA HIS A 250 -19.05 13.17 -3.20
C HIS A 250 -18.91 14.14 -4.38
N ILE A 251 -17.70 14.26 -4.86
CA ILE A 251 -17.37 14.90 -6.12
C ILE A 251 -17.14 13.79 -7.14
N LYS A 252 -17.87 13.85 -8.26
CA LYS A 252 -17.72 12.94 -9.39
C LYS A 252 -16.97 13.66 -10.50
N GLN A 253 -15.93 13.01 -11.02
CA GLN A 253 -15.15 13.52 -12.14
C GLN A 253 -15.12 12.50 -13.27
N PHE A 254 -15.20 13.01 -14.50
CA PHE A 254 -15.03 12.24 -15.72
C PHE A 254 -13.94 12.91 -16.56
N ILE A 255 -12.81 12.24 -16.68
CA ILE A 255 -11.59 12.79 -17.27
C ILE A 255 -11.20 11.96 -18.46
N VAL A 256 -10.91 12.59 -19.59
CA VAL A 256 -10.40 11.92 -20.80
C VAL A 256 -9.04 12.49 -21.14
N LYS A 257 -8.03 11.65 -21.20
CA LYS A 257 -6.66 12.04 -21.57
C LYS A 257 -5.99 10.96 -22.41
N GLU A 258 -5.12 11.40 -23.32
CA GLU A 258 -4.34 10.49 -24.15
C GLU A 258 -2.93 10.30 -23.60
N TYR A 259 -2.47 9.05 -23.60
CA TYR A 259 -1.11 8.67 -23.24
C TYR A 259 -0.51 7.82 -24.37
N GLY A 260 0.55 8.31 -25.01
CA GLY A 260 1.21 7.59 -26.11
C GLY A 260 0.30 7.27 -27.30
N GLY A 261 -0.69 8.13 -27.59
CA GLY A 261 -1.68 7.95 -28.66
C GLY A 261 -2.84 7.00 -28.33
N GLN A 262 -2.90 6.48 -27.10
CA GLN A 262 -4.04 5.72 -26.59
C GLN A 262 -4.87 6.64 -25.68
N GLY A 263 -6.17 6.79 -25.98
CA GLY A 263 -7.10 7.50 -25.11
C GLY A 263 -7.48 6.66 -23.90
N PHE A 264 -7.65 7.31 -22.75
CA PHE A 264 -8.18 6.70 -21.53
C PHE A 264 -9.27 7.57 -20.95
N VAL A 265 -10.26 6.92 -20.34
CA VAL A 265 -11.24 7.57 -19.49
C VAL A 265 -10.97 7.19 -18.04
N PHE A 266 -11.02 8.21 -17.17
CA PHE A 266 -10.97 8.08 -15.73
C PHE A 266 -12.29 8.54 -15.15
N LYS A 267 -12.88 7.70 -14.30
CA LYS A 267 -14.05 8.08 -13.50
C LYS A 267 -13.61 8.12 -12.05
N VAL A 268 -13.54 9.31 -11.47
CA VAL A 268 -13.05 9.53 -10.11
C VAL A 268 -14.22 9.93 -9.21
N SER A 269 -14.30 9.29 -8.06
CA SER A 269 -15.20 9.64 -6.95
C SER A 269 -14.32 10.08 -5.80
N THR A 270 -14.42 11.35 -5.42
CA THR A 270 -13.70 11.93 -4.27
C THR A 270 -14.68 12.68 -3.37
N ASN A 271 -14.20 13.42 -2.38
CA ASN A 271 -15.01 14.32 -1.54
C ASN A 271 -14.14 15.48 -1.03
N GLU A 272 -14.75 16.41 -0.29
CA GLU A 272 -14.07 17.59 0.26
C GLU A 272 -13.40 17.33 1.62
N THR A 273 -13.39 16.08 2.11
CA THR A 273 -12.74 15.77 3.38
C THR A 273 -11.21 15.73 3.23
N GLU A 274 -10.50 15.66 4.36
CA GLU A 274 -9.04 15.48 4.34
C GLU A 274 -8.63 14.22 3.55
N ASP A 275 -9.33 13.11 3.76
CA ASP A 275 -9.09 11.86 3.03
C ASP A 275 -9.32 12.02 1.53
N GLY A 276 -10.36 12.76 1.10
CA GLY A 276 -10.60 13.05 -0.31
C GLY A 276 -9.49 13.88 -0.95
N GLY A 277 -8.95 14.85 -0.21
CA GLY A 277 -7.77 15.61 -0.62
C GLY A 277 -6.53 14.73 -0.79
N ILE A 278 -6.21 13.92 0.23
CA ILE A 278 -5.08 12.98 0.21
C ILE A 278 -5.23 11.99 -0.95
N PHE A 279 -6.41 11.41 -1.12
CA PHE A 279 -6.71 10.50 -2.21
C PHE A 279 -6.44 11.16 -3.57
N SER A 280 -6.91 12.39 -3.76
CA SER A 280 -6.72 13.16 -5.00
C SER A 280 -5.23 13.34 -5.32
N ASP A 281 -4.40 13.67 -4.32
CA ASP A 281 -2.95 13.87 -4.51
C ASP A 281 -2.24 12.59 -4.99
N TYR A 282 -2.59 11.43 -4.42
CA TYR A 282 -2.04 10.15 -4.83
C TYR A 282 -2.60 9.68 -6.18
N VAL A 283 -3.92 9.70 -6.34
CA VAL A 283 -4.59 9.09 -7.49
C VAL A 283 -4.27 9.85 -8.77
N TYR A 284 -4.23 11.18 -8.75
CA TYR A 284 -3.87 11.96 -9.94
C TYR A 284 -2.43 11.70 -10.38
N THR A 285 -1.50 11.56 -9.43
CA THR A 285 -0.12 11.20 -9.73
C THR A 285 -0.03 9.78 -10.33
N SER A 286 -0.77 8.82 -9.77
CA SER A 286 -0.84 7.45 -10.32
C SER A 286 -1.43 7.42 -11.73
N LEU A 287 -2.53 8.12 -11.97
CA LEU A 287 -3.16 8.20 -13.29
C LEU A 287 -2.23 8.87 -14.31
N ASP A 288 -1.45 9.89 -13.92
CA ASP A 288 -0.52 10.55 -14.84
C ASP A 288 0.71 9.71 -15.20
N SER A 289 0.97 8.66 -14.42
CA SER A 289 2.02 7.69 -14.72
C SER A 289 1.59 6.61 -15.72
N LEU A 290 0.37 6.69 -16.26
CA LEU A 290 -0.17 5.71 -17.20
C LEU A 290 0.72 5.54 -18.42
N GLU A 291 0.99 4.28 -18.73
CA GLU A 291 1.67 3.85 -19.93
C GLU A 291 0.88 2.75 -20.63
N ARG A 292 1.01 2.69 -21.95
CA ARG A 292 0.46 1.58 -22.73
C ARG A 292 1.22 0.31 -22.34
N SER A 293 0.52 -0.66 -21.76
CA SER A 293 1.10 -1.98 -21.56
C SER A 293 1.02 -2.73 -22.89
N SER A 294 2.17 -3.08 -23.47
CA SER A 294 2.25 -3.87 -24.69
C SER A 294 2.13 -5.37 -24.43
N ASN A 295 1.77 -5.82 -23.23
CA ASN A 295 1.75 -7.23 -22.90
C ASN A 295 0.46 -7.88 -23.45
N PRO A 296 0.50 -8.66 -24.55
CA PRO A 296 -0.60 -9.54 -24.86
C PRO A 296 -0.56 -10.66 -23.82
N ARG A 297 -1.73 -11.03 -23.27
CA ARG A 297 -1.84 -12.31 -22.56
C ARG A 297 -1.40 -13.45 -23.48
#